data_AF-A0A516X2U1-F1
#
_entry.id   AF-A0A516X2U1-F1
#
_cell.length_a   1.000
_cell.length_b   1.000
_cell.length_c   1.000
_cell.angle_alpha   90.00
_cell.angle_beta   90.00
_cell.angle_gamma   90.00
#
_symmetry.space_group_name_H-M   'P 1'
#
loop_
_entity.id
_entity.type
_entity.pdbx_description
1 polymer ?
#
loop_
_entity_poly.entity_id
_entity_poly.type
_entity_poly.pdbx_seq_one_letter_code
_entity_poly.pdbx_strand_id
1 'polypeptide(L)'
;MHRPHTVLRRAAASAAVGAVAAGSLLAVGTAAAADPAAAGPKLTVSKTDGLAAGETITVEGSRLDPEAGYYVATCVTGTTGPAGPDCAGDRAVPGSQLWVSNGRGATTPIAPDGTFTAELSSVAAGTSMGGTPVDCTESECSITLFYDHRNGFGTVTGVPVTFAAAGTEAVAGQADAAAGEPAADSDQAAAEDSDGSSAVVWWTVGGVVVALIVVGGITAGVRRRGQQGS
;
A
#
# COMPACT_ATOMS: atom_id res chain seq x y z
N MET A 1 -61.75 -18.96 30.74
CA MET A 1 -61.36 -19.48 32.06
C MET A 1 -60.51 -18.42 32.75
N HIS A 2 -61.08 -17.73 33.73
CA HIS A 2 -60.47 -16.66 34.53
C HIS A 2 -59.97 -17.24 35.86
N ARG A 3 -58.77 -16.86 36.31
CA ARG A 3 -58.33 -16.87 37.73
C ARG A 3 -57.01 -16.07 37.87
N PRO A 4 -56.68 -15.52 39.06
CA PRO A 4 -56.78 -14.08 39.32
C PRO A 4 -55.50 -13.42 39.88
N HIS A 5 -55.59 -12.08 40.04
CA HIS A 5 -54.80 -11.19 40.92
C HIS A 5 -54.53 -11.82 42.30
N THR A 6 -53.50 -11.50 43.09
CA THR A 6 -52.79 -10.26 43.47
C THR A 6 -51.52 -10.76 44.22
N VAL A 7 -50.46 -10.00 44.47
CA VAL A 7 -50.20 -9.37 45.78
C VAL A 7 -49.12 -8.29 45.59
N LEU A 8 -49.52 -7.03 45.80
CA LEU A 8 -48.62 -5.93 46.16
C LEU A 8 -47.92 -6.25 47.49
N ARG A 9 -46.62 -6.03 47.57
CA ARG A 9 -45.95 -5.73 48.85
C ARG A 9 -45.37 -4.32 48.80
N ARG A 10 -45.94 -3.46 49.65
CA ARG A 10 -45.47 -2.11 49.97
C ARG A 10 -44.47 -2.15 51.14
N ALA A 11 -43.68 -1.07 51.19
CA ALA A 11 -43.01 -0.48 52.35
C ALA A 11 -41.67 -1.12 52.76
N ALA A 12 -40.66 -0.42 53.26
CA ALA A 12 -40.61 0.95 53.78
C ALA A 12 -39.19 1.53 53.60
N ALA A 13 -39.11 2.85 53.60
CA ALA A 13 -37.87 3.61 53.64
C ALA A 13 -37.14 3.42 54.98
N SER A 14 -35.81 3.42 54.94
CA SER A 14 -34.97 3.74 56.09
C SER A 14 -33.85 4.64 55.59
N ALA A 15 -34.03 5.94 55.79
CA ALA A 15 -32.97 6.93 55.72
C ALA A 15 -32.18 6.83 57.02
N ALA A 16 -30.91 6.44 56.93
CA ALA A 16 -29.94 6.59 58.00
C ALA A 16 -28.91 7.63 57.56
N VAL A 17 -29.03 8.83 58.13
CA VAL A 17 -28.01 9.87 58.08
C VAL A 17 -26.91 9.45 59.05
N GLY A 18 -25.77 9.03 58.51
CA GLY A 18 -24.55 8.75 59.27
C GLY A 18 -23.45 9.71 58.85
N ALA A 19 -23.20 10.73 59.67
CA ALA A 19 -22.04 11.59 59.55
C ALA A 19 -20.85 10.91 60.25
N VAL A 20 -19.79 10.57 59.50
CA VAL A 20 -18.50 10.15 60.07
C VAL A 20 -17.33 10.71 59.25
N ALA A 21 -16.57 11.57 59.93
CA ALA A 21 -15.16 11.94 59.76
C ALA A 21 -14.57 12.18 58.34
N ALA A 22 -14.25 13.44 58.07
CA ALA A 22 -13.29 13.84 57.05
C ALA A 22 -11.87 13.38 57.44
N GLY A 23 -11.46 12.22 56.91
CA GLY A 23 -10.06 11.80 56.86
C GLY A 23 -9.49 12.20 55.51
N SER A 24 -8.63 13.21 55.49
CA SER A 24 -7.83 13.57 54.30
C SER A 24 -6.80 12.47 54.04
N LEU A 25 -7.21 11.45 53.30
CA LEU A 25 -6.32 10.47 52.70
C LEU A 25 -5.56 11.16 51.57
N LEU A 26 -4.27 11.42 51.80
CA LEU A 26 -3.31 11.69 50.72
C LEU A 26 -3.24 10.42 49.85
N ALA A 27 -4.03 10.40 48.79
CA ALA A 27 -3.89 9.41 47.73
C ALA A 27 -2.55 9.66 47.02
N VAL A 28 -1.51 8.96 47.47
CA VAL A 28 -0.30 8.78 46.65
C VAL A 28 -0.72 7.92 45.47
N GLY A 29 -1.11 8.56 44.38
CA GLY A 29 -1.34 7.89 43.12
C GLY A 29 -0.03 7.28 42.66
N THR A 30 0.13 5.97 42.83
CA THR A 30 1.12 5.21 42.08
C THR A 30 0.74 5.33 40.62
N ALA A 31 1.43 6.19 39.88
CA ALA A 31 1.38 6.16 38.43
C ALA A 31 1.87 4.77 38.02
N ALA A 32 0.94 3.88 37.68
CA ALA A 32 1.28 2.61 37.05
C ALA A 32 2.02 2.97 35.76
N ALA A 33 3.32 2.67 35.72
CA ALA A 33 4.07 2.76 34.48
C ALA A 33 3.33 1.89 33.46
N ALA A 34 2.85 2.52 32.38
CA ALA A 34 2.25 1.78 31.28
C ALA A 34 3.27 0.74 30.82
N ASP A 35 2.86 -0.54 30.83
CA ASP A 35 3.71 -1.61 30.37
C ASP A 35 4.10 -1.31 28.91
N PRO A 36 5.39 -1.23 28.55
CA PRO A 36 5.78 -1.02 27.15
C PRO A 36 5.27 -2.14 26.23
N ALA A 37 4.87 -3.31 26.78
CA ALA A 37 4.17 -4.38 26.06
C ALA A 37 2.68 -4.11 25.82
N ALA A 38 2.08 -3.08 26.44
CA ALA A 38 0.70 -2.65 26.18
C ALA A 38 0.56 -1.77 24.93
N ALA A 39 1.66 -1.41 24.27
CA ALA A 39 1.63 -0.62 23.05
C ALA A 39 1.36 -1.54 21.84
N GLY A 40 0.18 -1.40 21.22
CA GLY A 40 -0.23 -2.19 20.06
C GLY A 40 0.66 -2.03 18.80
N PRO A 41 0.28 -2.70 17.69
CA PRO A 41 1.03 -2.64 16.44
C PRO A 41 1.30 -1.21 15.97
N LYS A 42 2.43 -1.00 15.30
CA LYS A 42 2.88 0.28 14.76
C LYS A 42 3.11 0.19 13.27
N LEU A 43 2.96 1.33 12.60
CA LEU A 43 3.25 1.52 11.20
C LEU A 43 4.02 2.84 11.00
N THR A 44 5.05 2.82 10.18
CA THR A 44 5.78 3.99 9.69
C THR A 44 5.87 3.95 8.17
N VAL A 45 5.97 5.13 7.56
CA VAL A 45 6.00 5.31 6.10
C VAL A 45 7.12 6.31 5.77
N SER A 46 7.90 6.05 4.72
CA SER A 46 9.05 6.88 4.35
C SER A 46 8.68 8.30 3.88
N LYS A 47 7.45 8.50 3.42
CA LYS A 47 6.92 9.78 2.98
C LYS A 47 5.41 9.84 3.20
N THR A 48 4.92 10.97 3.68
CA THR A 48 3.50 11.18 4.00
C THR A 48 2.86 12.33 3.22
N ASP A 49 3.66 13.25 2.68
CA ASP A 49 3.14 14.49 2.11
C ASP A 49 3.51 14.64 0.64
N GLY A 50 2.56 15.12 -0.16
CA GLY A 50 2.77 15.35 -1.59
C GLY A 50 3.19 14.08 -2.32
N LEU A 51 2.55 12.94 -2.01
CA LEU A 51 2.75 11.70 -2.74
C LEU A 51 2.27 11.86 -4.19
N ALA A 52 3.04 11.36 -5.15
CA ALA A 52 2.57 11.19 -6.52
C ALA A 52 1.86 9.83 -6.65
N ALA A 53 0.81 9.76 -7.47
CA ALA A 53 0.18 8.47 -7.76
C ALA A 53 1.20 7.50 -8.40
N GLY A 54 1.28 6.29 -7.87
CA GLY A 54 2.26 5.28 -8.28
C GLY A 54 3.62 5.42 -7.61
N GLU A 55 3.87 6.47 -6.82
CA GLU A 55 5.13 6.64 -6.09
C GLU A 55 5.34 5.48 -5.13
N THR A 56 6.49 4.82 -5.23
CA THR A 56 6.90 3.75 -4.32
C THR A 56 7.41 4.35 -3.02
N ILE A 57 6.81 3.92 -1.91
CA ILE A 57 7.20 4.30 -0.55
C ILE A 57 7.58 3.06 0.25
N THR A 58 8.49 3.21 1.21
CA THR A 58 8.81 2.17 2.17
C THR A 58 7.82 2.23 3.32
N VAL A 59 7.23 1.09 3.65
CA VAL A 59 6.38 0.88 4.82
C VAL A 59 7.05 -0.09 5.77
N GLU A 60 7.04 0.25 7.05
CA GLU A 60 7.59 -0.61 8.11
C GLU A 60 6.57 -0.80 9.20
N GLY A 61 6.40 -2.04 9.62
CA GLY A 61 5.56 -2.38 10.75
C GLY A 61 6.35 -2.99 11.89
N SER A 62 5.90 -2.77 13.12
CA SER A 62 6.47 -3.40 14.31
C SER A 62 5.40 -3.77 15.31
N ARG A 63 5.71 -4.76 16.15
CA ARG A 63 4.81 -5.30 17.18
C ARG A 63 3.53 -5.90 16.58
N LEU A 64 3.64 -6.48 15.40
CA LEU A 64 2.58 -7.32 14.83
C LEU A 64 2.61 -8.69 15.49
N ASP A 65 1.45 -9.32 15.58
CA ASP A 65 1.36 -10.76 15.86
C ASP A 65 1.85 -11.56 14.62
N PRO A 66 2.95 -12.34 14.72
CA PRO A 66 3.47 -13.14 13.60
C PRO A 66 2.54 -14.26 13.13
N GLU A 67 1.52 -14.62 13.91
CA GLU A 67 0.51 -15.63 13.56
C GLU A 67 -0.71 -15.05 12.84
N ALA A 68 -0.88 -13.72 12.87
CA ALA A 68 -1.96 -13.03 12.19
C ALA A 68 -1.61 -12.66 10.73
N GLY A 69 -2.63 -12.25 9.98
CA GLY A 69 -2.47 -11.61 8.67
C GLY A 69 -3.00 -10.19 8.68
N TYR A 70 -2.34 -9.32 7.91
CA TYR A 70 -2.68 -7.92 7.77
C TYR A 70 -2.64 -7.48 6.31
N TYR A 71 -3.43 -6.48 5.97
CA TYR A 71 -3.30 -5.72 4.74
C TYR A 71 -2.70 -4.34 5.03
N VAL A 72 -1.90 -3.84 4.09
CA VAL A 72 -1.43 -2.45 4.06
C VAL A 72 -1.79 -1.84 2.71
N ALA A 73 -2.53 -0.74 2.72
CA ALA A 73 -2.96 -0.03 1.51
C ALA A 73 -3.25 1.45 1.81
N THR A 74 -3.43 2.25 0.76
CA THR A 74 -3.93 3.64 0.90
C THR A 74 -5.45 3.59 1.08
N CYS A 75 -5.99 4.11 2.18
CA CYS A 75 -7.42 4.03 2.47
C CYS A 75 -8.00 5.34 2.98
N VAL A 76 -9.29 5.55 2.74
CA VAL A 76 -10.03 6.67 3.33
C VAL A 76 -10.07 6.49 4.84
N THR A 77 -9.60 7.51 5.55
CA THR A 77 -9.41 7.46 7.00
C THR A 77 -10.74 7.25 7.72
N GLY A 78 -10.76 6.32 8.68
CA GLY A 78 -11.92 6.06 9.53
C GLY A 78 -13.06 5.26 8.88
N THR A 79 -12.93 4.87 7.60
CA THR A 79 -13.89 3.97 6.96
C THR A 79 -13.75 2.55 7.48
N THR A 80 -14.86 1.80 7.47
CA THR A 80 -14.92 0.40 7.89
C THR A 80 -15.98 -0.33 7.10
N GLY A 81 -15.84 -1.63 6.93
CA GLY A 81 -16.83 -2.44 6.22
C GLY A 81 -16.54 -3.94 6.32
N PRO A 82 -17.45 -4.79 5.80
CA PRO A 82 -17.29 -6.25 5.83
C PRO A 82 -16.11 -6.75 4.99
N ALA A 83 -15.57 -5.91 4.10
CA ALA A 83 -14.38 -6.17 3.31
C ALA A 83 -13.15 -5.35 3.77
N GLY A 84 -13.25 -4.67 4.92
CA GLY A 84 -12.25 -3.74 5.43
C GLY A 84 -12.58 -2.27 5.14
N PRO A 85 -11.63 -1.36 5.46
CA PRO A 85 -11.73 0.05 5.11
C PRO A 85 -11.81 0.26 3.59
N ASP A 86 -12.33 1.41 3.18
CA ASP A 86 -12.38 1.81 1.77
C ASP A 86 -10.99 2.19 1.28
N CYS A 87 -10.27 1.21 0.73
CA CYS A 87 -8.91 1.37 0.22
C CYS A 87 -8.88 1.59 -1.29
N ALA A 88 -7.98 2.47 -1.73
CA ALA A 88 -7.49 2.53 -3.09
C ALA A 88 -6.42 1.44 -3.30
N GLY A 89 -6.37 0.87 -4.50
CA GLY A 89 -5.47 -0.22 -4.86
C GLY A 89 -6.22 -1.54 -5.13
N ASP A 90 -5.55 -2.46 -5.81
CA ASP A 90 -6.10 -3.73 -6.26
C ASP A 90 -5.10 -4.85 -5.98
N ARG A 91 -5.55 -5.97 -5.39
CA ARG A 91 -4.71 -7.15 -5.16
C ARG A 91 -4.13 -7.73 -6.45
N ALA A 92 -4.76 -7.49 -7.59
CA ALA A 92 -4.26 -7.88 -8.90
C ALA A 92 -3.12 -6.98 -9.40
N VAL A 93 -2.95 -5.78 -8.82
CA VAL A 93 -1.87 -4.83 -9.14
C VAL A 93 -0.77 -4.95 -8.08
N PRO A 94 0.38 -5.56 -8.42
CA PRO A 94 1.47 -5.77 -7.47
C PRO A 94 1.90 -4.48 -6.77
N GLY A 95 2.11 -4.55 -5.46
CA GLY A 95 2.59 -3.43 -4.66
C GLY A 95 1.53 -2.36 -4.33
N SER A 96 0.34 -2.38 -4.94
CA SER A 96 -0.72 -1.41 -4.62
C SER A 96 -1.47 -1.73 -3.31
N GLN A 97 -1.43 -3.00 -2.90
CA GLN A 97 -1.88 -3.50 -1.60
C GLN A 97 -0.98 -4.65 -1.18
N LEU A 98 -0.46 -4.59 0.04
CA LEU A 98 0.36 -5.66 0.61
C LEU A 98 -0.50 -6.60 1.44
N TRP A 99 -0.26 -7.90 1.32
CA TRP A 99 -0.69 -8.90 2.28
C TRP A 99 0.52 -9.32 3.14
N VAL A 100 0.54 -8.80 4.36
CA VAL A 100 1.59 -9.00 5.35
C VAL A 100 1.20 -10.19 6.25
N SER A 101 1.79 -11.35 6.02
CA SER A 101 1.46 -12.60 6.73
C SER A 101 2.52 -13.68 6.49
N ASN A 102 2.57 -14.69 7.36
CA ASN A 102 3.32 -15.92 7.13
C ASN A 102 2.51 -17.01 6.38
N GLY A 103 1.30 -16.68 5.92
CA GLY A 103 0.48 -17.54 5.09
C GLY A 103 1.03 -17.73 3.66
N ARG A 104 0.74 -18.88 3.05
CA ARG A 104 1.13 -19.17 1.65
C ARG A 104 0.58 -18.11 0.70
N GLY A 105 1.46 -17.47 -0.07
CA GLY A 105 1.11 -16.46 -1.06
C GLY A 105 1.04 -15.02 -0.53
N ALA A 106 1.43 -14.79 0.72
CA ALA A 106 1.64 -13.45 1.25
C ALA A 106 2.69 -12.69 0.40
N THR A 107 2.47 -11.39 0.23
CA THR A 107 3.42 -10.53 -0.49
C THR A 107 4.62 -10.19 0.38
N THR A 108 4.43 -10.19 1.71
CA THR A 108 5.45 -9.79 2.68
C THR A 108 5.32 -10.68 3.92
N PRO A 109 6.39 -11.40 4.33
CA PRO A 109 6.37 -12.16 5.57
C PRO A 109 6.46 -11.27 6.81
N ILE A 110 6.01 -11.78 7.96
CA ILE A 110 6.20 -11.15 9.27
C ILE A 110 7.36 -11.86 9.95
N ALA A 111 8.40 -11.12 10.33
CA ALA A 111 9.53 -11.67 11.05
C ALA A 111 9.09 -12.19 12.44
N PRO A 112 9.83 -13.15 13.04
CA PRO A 112 9.49 -13.71 14.35
C PRO A 112 9.38 -12.68 15.49
N ASP A 113 10.01 -11.52 15.35
CA ASP A 113 9.93 -10.40 16.31
C ASP A 113 8.74 -9.46 16.06
N GLY A 114 7.85 -9.81 15.12
CA GLY A 114 6.67 -9.03 14.79
C GLY A 114 6.96 -7.81 13.93
N THR A 115 8.03 -7.82 13.12
CA THR A 115 8.38 -6.72 12.21
C THR A 115 8.18 -7.09 10.73
N PHE A 116 8.02 -6.07 9.88
CA PHE A 116 8.16 -6.19 8.44
C PHE A 116 8.66 -4.87 7.83
N THR A 117 9.29 -4.96 6.66
CA THR A 117 9.62 -3.83 5.79
C THR A 117 9.24 -4.21 4.36
N ALA A 118 8.55 -3.32 3.65
CA ALA A 118 8.13 -3.57 2.27
C ALA A 118 7.99 -2.27 1.48
N GLU A 119 7.97 -2.40 0.16
CA GLU A 119 7.62 -1.32 -0.76
C GLU A 119 6.13 -1.36 -1.07
N LEU A 120 5.47 -0.20 -0.99
CA LEU A 120 4.07 0.01 -1.37
C LEU A 120 4.03 1.08 -2.46
N SER A 121 3.33 0.81 -3.57
CA SER A 121 3.01 1.81 -4.57
C SER A 121 1.78 2.59 -4.09
N SER A 122 1.94 3.89 -3.86
CA SER A 122 0.87 4.76 -3.38
C SER A 122 -0.22 4.92 -4.45
N VAL A 123 -1.49 4.83 -4.04
CA VAL A 123 -2.63 4.89 -4.96
C VAL A 123 -3.53 6.04 -4.55
N ALA A 124 -3.62 7.07 -5.41
CA ALA A 124 -4.41 8.25 -5.11
C ALA A 124 -5.93 8.01 -5.28
N ALA A 125 -6.34 7.17 -6.22
CA ALA A 125 -7.75 6.91 -6.49
C ALA A 125 -7.99 5.48 -6.99
N GLY A 126 -9.20 4.97 -6.78
CA GLY A 126 -9.58 3.62 -7.19
C GLY A 126 -11.01 3.26 -6.79
N THR A 127 -11.28 1.96 -6.68
CA THR A 127 -12.54 1.44 -6.17
C THR A 127 -12.23 0.45 -5.07
N SER A 128 -12.85 0.62 -3.90
CA SER A 128 -12.66 -0.27 -2.77
C SER A 128 -13.19 -1.67 -3.07
N MET A 129 -12.79 -2.66 -2.27
CA MET A 129 -13.32 -4.02 -2.37
C MET A 129 -14.84 -4.09 -2.16
N GLY A 130 -15.42 -3.11 -1.45
CA GLY A 130 -16.86 -2.95 -1.26
C GLY A 130 -17.58 -2.29 -2.43
N GLY A 131 -16.86 -1.84 -3.46
CA GLY A 131 -17.40 -1.12 -4.61
C GLY A 131 -17.54 0.39 -4.41
N THR A 132 -17.01 0.95 -3.32
CA THR A 132 -17.04 2.39 -3.04
C THR A 132 -15.93 3.09 -3.85
N PRO A 133 -16.24 4.17 -4.60
CA PRO A 133 -15.19 5.00 -5.19
C PRO A 133 -14.29 5.62 -4.10
N VAL A 134 -12.98 5.62 -4.33
CA VAL A 134 -11.99 6.24 -3.43
C VAL A 134 -11.21 7.29 -4.22
N ASP A 135 -11.09 8.49 -3.67
CA ASP A 135 -10.23 9.56 -4.17
C ASP A 135 -9.56 10.30 -2.99
N CYS A 136 -8.26 10.06 -2.82
CA CYS A 136 -7.40 10.64 -1.78
C CYS A 136 -6.85 12.02 -2.14
N THR A 137 -7.19 12.55 -3.31
CA THR A 137 -6.98 13.97 -3.63
C THR A 137 -8.15 14.84 -3.15
N GLU A 138 -9.31 14.21 -2.91
CA GLU A 138 -10.52 14.87 -2.41
C GLU A 138 -10.87 14.49 -0.96
N SER A 139 -10.44 13.30 -0.50
CA SER A 139 -10.74 12.76 0.83
C SER A 139 -9.49 12.60 1.69
N GLU A 140 -9.65 12.66 3.01
CA GLU A 140 -8.56 12.37 3.95
C GLU A 140 -8.18 10.88 3.90
N CYS A 141 -6.95 10.58 3.47
CA CYS A 141 -6.46 9.21 3.38
C CYS A 141 -5.29 8.94 4.33
N SER A 142 -5.07 7.65 4.58
CA SER A 142 -3.93 7.14 5.33
C SER A 142 -3.39 5.85 4.71
N ILE A 143 -2.10 5.60 4.84
CA ILE A 143 -1.58 4.24 4.68
C ILE A 143 -2.03 3.47 5.91
N THR A 144 -2.94 2.53 5.71
CA THR A 144 -3.66 1.84 6.79
C THR A 144 -3.19 0.41 6.90
N LEU A 145 -2.83 0.00 8.13
CA LEU A 145 -2.69 -1.39 8.53
C LEU A 145 -4.03 -1.88 9.09
N PHE A 146 -4.58 -2.94 8.52
CA PHE A 146 -5.82 -3.56 8.98
C PHE A 146 -5.72 -5.09 8.90
N TYR A 147 -6.51 -5.79 9.70
CA TYR A 147 -6.51 -7.25 9.71
C TYR A 147 -6.93 -7.83 8.34
N ASP A 148 -6.44 -9.02 8.01
CA ASP A 148 -6.79 -9.67 6.75
C ASP A 148 -8.17 -10.36 6.78
N HIS A 149 -8.48 -11.06 5.68
CA HIS A 149 -9.72 -11.79 5.48
C HIS A 149 -9.96 -12.97 6.45
N ARG A 150 -8.93 -13.38 7.20
CA ARG A 150 -8.98 -14.42 8.24
C ARG A 150 -9.09 -13.82 9.63
N ASN A 151 -8.67 -12.55 9.78
CA ASN A 151 -8.60 -11.83 11.05
C ASN A 151 -9.67 -10.74 11.20
N GLY A 152 -10.66 -10.68 10.29
CA GLY A 152 -11.90 -9.91 10.49
C GLY A 152 -11.86 -8.45 10.06
N PHE A 153 -10.86 -8.04 9.28
CA PHE A 153 -10.80 -6.74 8.58
C PHE A 153 -10.81 -5.47 9.45
N GLY A 154 -10.69 -5.59 10.77
CA GLY A 154 -10.62 -4.43 11.66
C GLY A 154 -9.37 -3.57 11.40
N THR A 155 -9.55 -2.25 11.36
CA THR A 155 -8.45 -1.29 11.28
C THR A 155 -7.58 -1.37 12.55
N VAL A 156 -6.27 -1.45 12.37
CA VAL A 156 -5.29 -1.53 13.46
C VAL A 156 -4.68 -0.17 13.73
N THR A 157 -4.11 0.47 12.71
CA THR A 157 -3.54 1.81 12.77
C THR A 157 -3.41 2.38 11.36
N GLY A 158 -3.28 3.70 11.24
CA GLY A 158 -3.01 4.36 9.96
C GLY A 158 -2.04 5.53 10.12
N VAL A 159 -1.30 5.81 9.06
CA VAL A 159 -0.44 7.00 8.93
C VAL A 159 -1.10 7.94 7.92
N PRO A 160 -1.59 9.12 8.33
CA PRO A 160 -2.20 10.09 7.41
C PRO A 160 -1.25 10.45 6.28
N VAL A 161 -1.79 10.58 5.06
CA VAL A 161 -1.04 10.98 3.88
C VAL A 161 -1.78 12.01 3.04
N THR A 162 -1.04 12.82 2.30
CA THR A 162 -1.56 13.75 1.31
C THR A 162 -0.95 13.45 -0.06
N PHE A 163 -1.78 13.54 -1.10
CA PHE A 163 -1.32 13.45 -2.49
C PHE A 163 -1.11 14.85 -3.06
N ALA A 164 -0.12 14.97 -3.94
CA ALA A 164 0.02 16.18 -4.73
C ALA A 164 -1.24 16.34 -5.61
N ALA A 165 -1.74 17.58 -5.71
CA ALA A 165 -2.81 17.88 -6.65
C ALA A 165 -2.36 17.44 -8.06
N ALA A 166 -3.24 16.79 -8.82
CA ALA A 166 -2.95 16.42 -10.19
C ALA A 166 -2.68 17.69 -11.02
N GLY A 167 -1.41 18.04 -11.17
CA GLY A 167 -1.02 19.34 -11.69
C GLY A 167 0.47 19.37 -12.04
N THR A 168 0.73 19.02 -13.30
CA THR A 168 1.98 19.19 -14.06
C THR A 168 3.21 18.54 -13.42
N GLU A 169 3.65 17.42 -14.01
CA GLU A 169 5.00 16.89 -13.85
C GLU A 169 6.00 18.03 -13.71
N ALA A 170 6.55 18.21 -12.51
CA ALA A 170 7.71 19.04 -12.32
C ALA A 170 8.85 18.37 -13.09
N VAL A 171 9.06 18.78 -14.34
CA VAL A 171 10.27 18.50 -15.09
C VAL A 171 11.40 19.18 -14.32
N ALA A 172 12.01 18.42 -13.41
CA ALA A 172 13.23 18.81 -12.75
C ALA A 172 14.35 18.80 -13.79
N GLY A 173 14.69 20.00 -14.26
CA GLY A 173 16.04 20.42 -14.60
C GLY A 173 16.74 19.70 -15.76
N GLN A 174 16.60 20.26 -16.96
CA GLN A 174 17.73 20.32 -17.88
C GLN A 174 18.20 21.77 -17.94
N ALA A 175 19.28 22.04 -17.22
CA ALA A 175 19.96 23.32 -17.27
C ALA A 175 20.48 23.55 -18.69
N ASP A 176 20.14 24.72 -19.20
CA ASP A 176 20.70 25.36 -20.39
C ASP A 176 22.22 25.47 -20.22
N ALA A 177 22.98 24.80 -21.09
CA ALA A 177 24.41 25.02 -21.24
C ALA A 177 24.70 25.20 -22.74
N ALA A 178 24.56 26.44 -23.18
CA ALA A 178 25.04 26.88 -24.47
C ALA A 178 26.57 27.07 -24.46
N ALA A 179 27.17 26.59 -25.55
CA ALA A 179 28.37 27.07 -26.24
C ALA A 179 29.75 26.93 -25.58
N GLY A 180 30.61 26.17 -26.27
CA GLY A 180 32.05 26.20 -26.14
C GLY A 180 32.73 25.15 -27.02
N GLU A 181 32.89 25.44 -28.31
CA GLU A 181 33.87 24.75 -29.17
C GLU A 181 35.30 25.16 -28.73
N PRO A 182 36.32 24.28 -28.87
CA PRO A 182 37.06 24.30 -30.13
C PRO A 182 37.60 22.94 -30.65
N ALA A 183 38.09 23.05 -31.88
CA ALA A 183 38.69 22.14 -32.85
C ALA A 183 39.76 21.10 -32.43
N ALA A 184 40.07 20.25 -33.43
CA ALA A 184 41.21 19.33 -33.66
C ALA A 184 40.96 17.86 -33.25
N ASP A 185 41.42 16.82 -33.94
CA ASP A 185 42.14 16.57 -35.19
C ASP A 185 42.10 15.03 -35.41
N SER A 186 42.14 14.59 -36.66
CA SER A 186 42.51 13.26 -37.22
C SER A 186 42.33 11.97 -36.39
N ASP A 187 41.62 10.98 -36.94
CA ASP A 187 42.27 9.85 -37.63
C ASP A 187 41.27 8.85 -38.23
N GLN A 188 41.67 8.30 -39.37
CA GLN A 188 40.93 7.33 -40.20
C GLN A 188 41.07 5.90 -39.66
N ALA A 189 40.04 5.07 -39.84
CA ALA A 189 40.23 3.69 -40.32
C ALA A 189 38.91 3.08 -40.83
N ALA A 190 38.88 2.88 -42.15
CA ALA A 190 38.39 1.72 -42.90
C ALA A 190 37.16 0.93 -42.40
N ALA A 191 36.11 0.85 -43.22
CA ALA A 191 35.95 -0.24 -44.21
C ALA A 191 34.58 -0.16 -44.91
N GLU A 192 34.66 0.01 -46.22
CA GLU A 192 33.82 -0.47 -47.33
C GLU A 192 32.42 -1.06 -47.06
N ASP A 193 31.41 -0.33 -47.58
CA ASP A 193 30.09 -0.80 -48.00
C ASP A 193 30.16 -1.89 -49.09
N SER A 194 29.18 -2.80 -49.11
CA SER A 194 28.31 -2.99 -50.29
C SER A 194 27.10 -3.90 -50.01
N ASP A 195 25.94 -3.34 -50.31
CA ASP A 195 24.71 -3.94 -50.87
C ASP A 195 23.77 -4.85 -50.04
N GLY A 196 22.57 -4.30 -49.77
CA GLY A 196 21.39 -4.83 -50.46
C GLY A 196 20.11 -5.10 -49.63
N SER A 197 19.12 -4.22 -49.78
CA SER A 197 17.64 -4.42 -49.70
C SER A 197 17.01 -4.91 -48.38
N SER A 198 16.43 -4.06 -47.52
CA SER A 198 15.15 -3.32 -47.59
C SER A 198 13.91 -4.07 -47.06
N ALA A 199 13.58 -3.81 -45.78
CA ALA A 199 12.22 -3.79 -45.25
C ALA A 199 12.16 -2.75 -44.12
N VAL A 200 11.75 -1.52 -44.44
CA VAL A 200 11.60 -0.42 -43.48
C VAL A 200 10.17 -0.44 -42.94
N VAL A 201 10.02 -0.64 -41.63
CA VAL A 201 8.73 -0.55 -40.93
C VAL A 201 8.66 0.80 -40.22
N TRP A 202 7.68 1.62 -40.60
CA TRP A 202 7.50 2.98 -40.09
C TRP A 202 6.52 2.99 -38.91
N TRP A 203 6.90 3.62 -37.79
CA TRP A 203 5.97 4.07 -36.76
C TRP A 203 6.41 5.44 -36.25
N THR A 204 5.44 6.30 -35.93
CA THR A 204 5.66 7.70 -35.55
C THR A 204 5.52 7.88 -34.05
N VAL A 205 6.52 8.53 -33.43
CA VAL A 205 6.41 9.11 -32.08
C VAL A 205 6.94 10.53 -32.15
N GLY A 206 6.13 11.50 -31.73
CA GLY A 206 6.60 12.85 -31.45
C GLY A 206 7.39 13.53 -32.59
N GLY A 207 6.88 13.50 -33.83
CA GLY A 207 7.36 14.37 -34.91
C GLY A 207 8.75 14.10 -35.49
N VAL A 208 9.46 13.05 -35.08
CA VAL A 208 10.75 12.65 -35.67
C VAL A 208 10.67 11.23 -36.22
N VAL A 209 11.06 11.06 -37.48
CA VAL A 209 11.09 9.77 -38.19
C VAL A 209 12.40 9.07 -37.89
N VAL A 210 12.34 7.91 -37.21
CA VAL A 210 13.51 7.04 -36.97
C VAL A 210 13.31 5.72 -37.71
N ALA A 211 14.22 5.40 -38.64
CA ALA A 211 14.24 4.11 -39.34
C ALA A 211 15.26 3.18 -38.67
N LEU A 212 14.81 2.00 -38.20
CA LEU A 212 15.68 0.90 -37.77
C LEU A 212 15.67 -0.21 -38.84
N ILE A 213 16.85 -0.61 -39.29
CA ILE A 213 17.04 -1.77 -40.18
C ILE A 213 17.34 -3.00 -39.32
N VAL A 214 16.55 -4.07 -39.47
CA VAL A 214 16.78 -5.37 -38.81
C VAL A 214 17.24 -6.38 -39.86
N VAL A 215 18.41 -6.98 -39.68
CA VAL A 215 18.98 -8.05 -40.53
C VAL A 215 19.20 -9.32 -39.70
N GLY A 216 18.84 -10.48 -40.29
CA GLY A 216 19.22 -11.84 -39.85
C GLY A 216 18.08 -12.59 -39.13
N GLY A 217 17.67 -13.83 -39.47
CA GLY A 217 18.30 -14.91 -40.22
C GLY A 217 18.81 -16.01 -39.29
N ILE A 218 17.97 -16.98 -38.88
CA ILE A 218 18.41 -18.24 -38.25
C ILE A 218 17.58 -19.43 -38.77
N THR A 219 18.26 -20.39 -39.38
CA THR A 219 17.80 -21.73 -39.72
C THR A 219 18.05 -22.70 -38.54
N ALA A 220 16.99 -23.34 -38.06
CA ALA A 220 17.04 -24.58 -37.26
C ALA A 220 15.66 -25.26 -37.45
N GLY A 221 15.50 -26.49 -37.92
CA GLY A 221 16.27 -27.69 -37.63
C GLY A 221 15.43 -28.62 -36.73
N VAL A 222 14.34 -29.22 -37.25
CA VAL A 222 13.56 -30.23 -36.51
C VAL A 222 13.54 -31.56 -37.26
N ARG A 223 14.25 -32.54 -36.67
CA ARG A 223 14.23 -33.96 -37.02
C ARG A 223 13.01 -34.65 -36.40
N ARG A 224 12.32 -35.43 -37.24
CA ARG A 224 11.59 -36.71 -37.03
C ARG A 224 11.06 -37.06 -35.62
N ARG A 225 9.75 -37.38 -35.58
CA ARG A 225 9.26 -38.68 -35.07
C ARG A 225 8.13 -39.18 -35.96
N GLY A 226 8.28 -40.41 -36.47
CA GLY A 226 7.25 -41.14 -37.21
C GLY A 226 6.40 -42.01 -36.29
N GLN A 227 5.18 -42.26 -36.78
CA GLN A 227 4.38 -43.50 -36.73
C GLN A 227 4.33 -44.32 -35.43
N GLN A 228 3.11 -44.53 -34.92
CA GLN A 228 2.47 -45.86 -34.84
C GLN A 228 0.93 -45.71 -34.91
N GLY A 229 0.25 -46.62 -35.61
CA GLY A 229 -1.21 -46.78 -35.50
C GLY A 229 -1.95 -47.14 -36.79
N SER A 230 -1.77 -48.34 -37.30
CA SER A 230 -2.80 -49.13 -38.00
C SER A 230 -2.67 -50.57 -37.53
#